data_AF-A0A1Q7YQA6-F1
#
_entry.id   AF-A0A1Q7YQA6-F1
#
_cell.length_a   1.000
_cell.length_b   1.000
_cell.length_c   1.000
_cell.angle_alpha   90.00
_cell.angle_beta   90.00
_cell.angle_gamma   90.00
#
_symmetry.space_group_name_H-M   'P 1'
#
loop_
_entity.id
_entity.type
_entity.pdbx_description
1 polymer ?
#
loop_
_entity_poly.entity_id
_entity_poly.type
_entity_poly.pdbx_seq_one_letter_code
_entity_poly.pdbx_strand_id
1 'polypeptide(L)'
;MRHFAEQGYHAARVGDIASALGIAKGSIFQHFGSKDRLFLEAYKKAVWSFSAYLDVPAEVRERGFFDVLRYWLVRTEHMVREDWIPYRVYLLGNYGTDLTLKREINRFLIAEDPYGRVAFVRFGLERGELRKDLDVEVIVSIIDWMVERFQDALLVEELDPGLFRRQGDPQGRKEARIGQFLDVLKRAIGAERRG
;
A
#
# COMPACT_ATOMS: atom_id res chain seq x y z
N MET A 1 10.00 3.27 -13.96
CA MET A 1 9.81 3.54 -12.51
C MET A 1 10.68 4.69 -12.04
N ARG A 2 12.02 4.57 -12.00
CA ARG A 2 12.94 5.62 -11.48
C ARG A 2 12.62 7.05 -11.94
N HIS A 3 12.50 7.27 -13.25
CA HIS A 3 12.21 8.62 -13.77
C HIS A 3 10.86 9.20 -13.28
N PHE A 4 9.82 8.37 -13.14
CA PHE A 4 8.56 8.82 -12.53
C PHE A 4 8.72 9.09 -11.03
N ALA A 5 9.45 8.24 -10.30
CA ALA A 5 9.69 8.43 -8.87
C ALA A 5 10.44 9.74 -8.57
N GLU A 6 11.41 10.10 -9.42
CA GLU A 6 12.24 11.31 -9.24
C GLU A 6 11.55 12.59 -9.72
N GLN A 7 10.82 12.54 -10.84
CA GLN A 7 10.24 13.73 -11.48
C GLN A 7 8.75 13.93 -11.16
N GLY A 8 8.09 12.93 -10.57
CA GLY A 8 6.64 12.91 -10.45
C GLY A 8 5.93 12.56 -11.76
N TYR A 9 4.63 12.24 -11.67
CA TYR A 9 3.86 11.83 -12.84
C TYR A 9 3.73 12.97 -13.87
N HIS A 10 3.35 14.18 -13.47
CA HIS A 10 3.11 15.28 -14.42
C HIS A 10 4.39 15.78 -15.12
N ALA A 11 5.47 16.01 -14.38
CA ALA A 11 6.71 16.56 -14.93
C ALA A 11 7.57 15.53 -15.69
N ALA A 12 7.41 14.22 -15.45
CA ALA A 12 8.10 13.18 -16.21
C ALA A 12 7.81 13.27 -17.72
N ARG A 13 8.85 13.27 -18.56
CA ARG A 13 8.70 13.30 -20.02
C ARG A 13 9.09 11.96 -20.62
N VAL A 14 8.22 11.40 -21.46
CA VAL A 14 8.50 10.15 -22.20
C VAL A 14 9.75 10.27 -23.09
N GLY A 15 10.03 11.48 -23.58
CA GLY A 15 11.27 11.76 -24.33
C GLY A 15 12.52 11.53 -23.49
N ASP A 16 12.56 12.09 -22.28
CA ASP A 16 13.70 11.96 -21.36
C ASP A 16 13.92 10.50 -20.96
N ILE A 17 12.83 9.73 -20.78
CA ILE A 17 12.89 8.27 -20.54
C ILE A 17 13.52 7.56 -21.75
N ALA A 18 13.10 7.89 -22.97
CA ALA A 18 13.63 7.28 -24.18
C ALA A 18 15.13 7.57 -24.36
N SER A 19 15.51 8.84 -24.16
CA SER A 19 16.90 9.29 -24.21
C SER A 19 17.77 8.56 -23.18
N ALA A 20 17.30 8.43 -21.94
CA ALA A 20 18.03 7.70 -20.89
C ALA A 20 18.19 6.20 -21.20
N LEU A 21 17.29 5.62 -21.98
CA LEU A 21 17.34 4.22 -22.43
C LEU A 21 18.08 4.03 -23.78
N GLY A 22 18.53 5.11 -24.43
CA GLY A 22 19.18 5.03 -25.74
C GLY A 22 18.26 4.57 -26.88
N ILE A 23 16.95 4.74 -26.75
CA ILE A 23 15.95 4.34 -27.76
C ILE A 23 15.20 5.55 -28.32
N ALA A 24 14.55 5.36 -29.47
CA ALA A 24 13.68 6.39 -30.03
C ALA A 24 12.41 6.57 -29.19
N LYS A 25 11.97 7.82 -28.99
CA LYS A 25 10.70 8.14 -28.32
C LYS A 25 9.50 7.42 -28.95
N GLY A 26 9.52 7.28 -30.28
CA GLY A 26 8.50 6.54 -31.03
C GLY A 26 8.37 5.09 -30.62
N SER A 27 9.48 4.42 -30.25
CA SER A 27 9.47 3.02 -29.80
C SER A 27 8.70 2.84 -28.49
N ILE A 28 8.76 3.81 -27.58
CA ILE A 28 7.97 3.77 -26.34
C ILE A 28 6.47 3.90 -26.66
N PHE A 29 6.09 4.85 -27.51
CA PHE A 29 4.68 5.01 -27.89
C PHE A 29 4.16 3.83 -28.72
N GLN A 30 5.00 3.19 -29.52
CA GLN A 30 4.63 1.97 -30.23
C GLN A 30 4.29 0.83 -29.26
N HIS A 31 5.04 0.69 -28.16
CA HIS A 31 4.83 -0.39 -27.19
C HIS A 31 3.71 -0.09 -26.19
N PHE A 32 3.67 1.13 -25.63
CA PHE A 32 2.74 1.48 -24.55
C PHE A 32 1.54 2.33 -25.00
N GLY A 33 1.60 2.98 -26.16
CA GLY A 33 0.54 3.83 -26.69
C GLY A 33 0.47 5.23 -26.07
N SER A 34 0.59 5.35 -24.75
CA SER A 34 0.53 6.65 -24.04
C SER A 34 1.42 6.70 -22.80
N LYS A 35 1.62 7.91 -22.25
CA LYS A 35 2.30 8.11 -20.97
C LYS A 35 1.54 7.44 -19.82
N ASP A 36 0.22 7.44 -19.88
CA ASP A 36 -0.66 6.87 -18.85
C ASP A 36 -0.53 5.35 -18.80
N ARG A 37 -0.52 4.71 -19.97
CA ARG A 37 -0.28 3.28 -20.09
C ARG A 37 1.13 2.89 -19.67
N LEU A 38 2.15 3.68 -20.06
CA LEU A 38 3.51 3.49 -19.57
C LEU A 38 3.59 3.62 -18.04
N PHE A 39 2.90 4.61 -17.46
CA PHE A 39 2.85 4.80 -16.02
C PHE A 39 2.10 3.65 -15.34
N LEU A 40 0.98 3.18 -15.89
CA LEU A 40 0.24 2.04 -15.36
C LEU A 40 1.12 0.79 -15.31
N GLU A 41 1.90 0.48 -16.35
CA GLU A 41 2.83 -0.65 -16.31
C GLU A 41 3.96 -0.46 -15.29
N ALA A 42 4.44 0.78 -15.12
CA ALA A 42 5.38 1.10 -14.04
C ALA A 42 4.75 0.93 -12.64
N TYR A 43 3.48 1.31 -12.48
CA TYR A 43 2.71 1.17 -11.24
C TYR A 43 2.48 -0.30 -10.90
N LYS A 44 2.02 -1.11 -11.87
CA LYS A 44 1.87 -2.55 -11.71
C LYS A 44 3.17 -3.19 -11.23
N LYS A 45 4.29 -2.85 -11.87
CA LYS A 45 5.60 -3.35 -11.46
C LYS A 45 5.99 -2.93 -10.04
N ALA A 46 5.66 -1.71 -9.64
CA ALA A 46 5.92 -1.23 -8.28
C ALA A 46 5.06 -1.95 -7.23
N VAL A 47 3.79 -2.19 -7.52
CA VAL A 47 2.90 -2.91 -6.60
C VAL A 47 3.30 -4.37 -6.47
N TRP A 48 3.68 -5.03 -7.56
CA TRP A 48 4.17 -6.42 -7.53
C TRP A 48 5.52 -6.60 -6.83
N SER A 49 6.27 -5.53 -6.56
CA SER A 49 7.47 -5.63 -5.72
C SER A 49 7.17 -5.62 -4.24
N PHE A 50 5.95 -5.30 -3.82
CA PHE A 50 5.54 -5.39 -2.42
C PHE A 50 5.05 -6.80 -2.08
N SER A 51 5.31 -7.24 -0.86
CA SER A 51 4.82 -8.52 -0.36
C SER A 51 3.30 -8.51 -0.15
N ALA A 52 2.68 -9.65 -0.45
CA ALA A 52 1.29 -9.91 -0.08
C ALA A 52 1.14 -10.02 1.45
N TYR A 53 -0.06 -9.76 1.97
CA TYR A 53 -0.29 -9.75 3.43
C TYR A 53 0.14 -11.04 4.13
N LEU A 54 -0.10 -12.20 3.50
CA LEU A 54 0.24 -13.52 4.06
C LEU A 54 1.67 -13.98 3.78
N ASP A 55 2.47 -13.18 3.06
CA ASP A 55 3.90 -13.40 2.85
C ASP A 55 4.71 -12.93 4.06
N VAL A 56 4.40 -13.52 5.22
CA VAL A 56 5.07 -13.28 6.49
C VAL A 56 5.57 -14.61 7.06
N PRO A 57 6.58 -14.58 7.97
CA PRO A 57 7.04 -15.78 8.66
C PRO A 57 5.91 -16.60 9.28
N ALA A 58 6.05 -17.92 9.31
CA ALA A 58 5.01 -18.83 9.77
C ALA A 58 4.55 -18.50 11.20
N GLU A 59 5.47 -18.11 12.08
CA GLU A 59 5.22 -17.77 13.48
C GLU A 59 4.37 -16.49 13.62
N VAL A 60 4.35 -15.64 12.60
CA VAL A 60 3.49 -14.44 12.54
C VAL A 60 2.08 -14.86 12.11
N ARG A 61 1.95 -15.73 11.11
CA ARG A 61 0.66 -16.28 10.69
C ARG A 61 0.01 -17.09 11.81
N GLU A 62 0.78 -17.85 12.58
CA GLU A 62 0.27 -18.64 13.70
C GLU A 62 -0.37 -17.76 14.79
N ARG A 63 0.22 -16.58 15.05
CA ARG A 63 -0.29 -15.61 16.03
C ARG A 63 -1.64 -15.00 15.63
N GLY A 64 -1.88 -14.80 14.33
CA GLY A 64 -3.21 -14.46 13.81
C GLY A 64 -3.26 -13.20 12.94
N PHE A 65 -4.46 -12.85 12.52
CA PHE A 65 -4.77 -11.78 11.57
C PHE A 65 -4.21 -10.42 12.00
N PHE A 66 -4.44 -10.02 13.26
CA PHE A 66 -3.99 -8.72 13.76
C PHE A 66 -2.46 -8.66 13.96
N ASP A 67 -1.82 -9.81 14.19
CA ASP A 67 -0.36 -9.89 14.27
C ASP A 67 0.31 -9.79 12.90
N VAL A 68 -0.34 -10.31 11.85
CA VAL A 68 0.07 -10.07 10.45
C VAL A 68 -0.02 -8.57 10.12
N LEU A 69 -1.10 -7.88 10.49
CA LEU A 69 -1.18 -6.42 10.30
C LEU A 69 -0.07 -5.68 11.06
N ARG A 70 0.15 -6.04 12.34
CA ARG A 70 1.23 -5.46 13.14
C ARG A 70 2.60 -5.65 12.50
N TYR A 71 2.86 -6.84 11.96
CA TYR A 71 4.12 -7.19 11.30
C TYR A 71 4.46 -6.20 10.17
N TRP A 72 3.49 -5.86 9.34
CA TRP A 72 3.68 -4.92 8.23
C TRP A 72 3.76 -3.46 8.68
N LEU A 73 2.92 -3.05 9.63
CA LEU A 73 2.92 -1.68 10.16
C LEU A 73 4.25 -1.30 10.82
N VAL A 74 4.86 -2.21 11.60
CA VAL A 74 6.15 -1.96 12.23
C VAL A 74 7.26 -1.77 11.17
N ARG A 75 7.20 -2.55 10.08
CA ARG A 75 8.19 -2.56 8.99
C ARG A 75 7.98 -1.51 7.92
N THR A 76 6.95 -0.67 8.03
CA THR A 76 6.59 0.29 6.99
C THR A 76 7.76 1.23 6.62
N GLU A 77 8.68 1.55 7.54
CA GLU A 77 9.89 2.37 7.26
C GLU A 77 10.81 1.79 6.18
N HIS A 78 10.83 0.47 6.00
CA HIS A 78 11.60 -0.20 4.95
C HIS A 78 11.18 0.30 3.56
N MET A 79 9.90 0.65 3.37
CA MET A 79 9.37 1.14 2.10
C MET A 79 10.01 2.47 1.66
N VAL A 80 10.44 3.31 2.60
CA VAL A 80 11.09 4.59 2.28
C VAL A 80 12.61 4.46 2.20
N ARG A 81 13.20 3.58 3.01
CA ARG A 81 14.67 3.44 3.08
C ARG A 81 15.24 2.56 1.98
N GLU A 82 14.56 1.45 1.68
CA GLU A 82 15.08 0.39 0.81
C GLU A 82 14.31 0.36 -0.52
N ASP A 83 12.98 0.55 -0.47
CA ASP A 83 12.08 0.46 -1.64
C ASP A 83 11.52 1.82 -2.11
N TRP A 84 12.31 2.89 -1.94
CA TRP A 84 11.88 4.26 -2.26
C TRP A 84 11.28 4.41 -3.67
N ILE A 85 11.89 3.78 -4.68
CA ILE A 85 11.45 3.93 -6.08
C ILE A 85 10.05 3.35 -6.30
N PRO A 86 9.78 2.05 -6.02
CA PRO A 86 8.43 1.52 -6.16
C PRO A 86 7.44 2.22 -5.23
N TYR A 87 7.83 2.56 -3.99
CA TYR A 87 6.96 3.30 -3.07
C TYR A 87 6.55 4.68 -3.62
N ARG A 88 7.48 5.44 -4.21
CA ARG A 88 7.15 6.70 -4.87
C ARG A 88 6.21 6.55 -6.06
N VAL A 89 6.39 5.52 -6.88
CA VAL A 89 5.47 5.25 -8.00
C VAL A 89 4.07 4.89 -7.49
N TYR A 90 3.99 4.10 -6.41
CA TYR A 90 2.73 3.79 -5.73
C TYR A 90 2.01 5.05 -5.26
N LEU A 91 2.70 5.94 -4.52
CA LEU A 91 2.13 7.20 -4.05
C LEU A 91 1.65 8.09 -5.20
N LEU A 92 2.42 8.17 -6.30
CA LEU A 92 2.01 8.93 -7.48
C LEU A 92 0.73 8.37 -8.09
N GLY A 93 0.56 7.03 -8.14
CA GLY A 93 -0.68 6.43 -8.63
C GLY A 93 -1.88 6.70 -7.72
N ASN A 94 -1.68 6.83 -6.41
CA ASN A 94 -2.77 7.09 -5.47
C ASN A 94 -3.17 8.56 -5.37
N TYR A 95 -2.20 9.48 -5.49
CA TYR A 95 -2.42 10.90 -5.18
C TYR A 95 -2.05 11.86 -6.31
N GLY A 96 -1.24 11.42 -7.28
CA GLY A 96 -0.65 12.28 -8.31
C GLY A 96 -1.17 12.06 -9.72
N THR A 97 -2.27 11.32 -9.89
CA THR A 97 -2.88 11.04 -11.20
C THR A 97 -4.34 11.50 -11.26
N ASP A 98 -4.88 11.62 -12.47
CA ASP A 98 -6.29 11.97 -12.67
C ASP A 98 -7.24 10.79 -12.38
N LEU A 99 -8.55 11.04 -12.40
CA LEU A 99 -9.55 10.01 -12.14
C LEU A 99 -9.62 8.93 -13.23
N THR A 100 -9.17 9.21 -14.46
CA THR A 100 -9.18 8.22 -15.55
C THR A 100 -8.13 7.16 -15.28
N LEU A 101 -6.90 7.58 -15.02
CA LEU A 101 -5.80 6.68 -14.68
C LEU A 101 -6.04 5.98 -13.33
N LYS A 102 -6.59 6.70 -12.33
CA LYS A 102 -6.96 6.09 -11.04
C LYS A 102 -8.00 4.97 -11.21
N ARG A 103 -8.95 5.10 -12.13
CA ARG A 103 -9.91 4.01 -12.44
C ARG A 103 -9.21 2.79 -13.03
N GLU A 104 -8.24 2.96 -13.92
CA GLU A 104 -7.46 1.84 -14.47
C GLU A 104 -6.63 1.14 -13.40
N ILE A 105 -5.98 1.93 -12.53
CA ILE A 105 -5.24 1.42 -11.36
C ILE A 105 -6.15 0.60 -10.45
N ASN A 106 -7.31 1.15 -10.06
CA ASN A 106 -8.24 0.47 -9.16
C ASN A 106 -8.79 -0.82 -9.80
N ARG A 107 -9.08 -0.81 -11.11
CA ARG A 107 -9.50 -2.03 -11.83
C ARG A 107 -8.41 -3.11 -11.77
N PHE A 108 -7.15 -2.74 -11.97
CA PHE A 108 -6.02 -3.65 -11.83
C PHE A 108 -5.91 -4.19 -10.39
N LEU A 109 -5.96 -3.32 -9.38
CA LEU A 109 -5.82 -3.72 -7.97
C LEU A 109 -6.91 -4.69 -7.50
N ILE A 110 -8.12 -4.57 -8.05
CA ILE A 110 -9.24 -5.48 -7.77
C ILE A 110 -9.08 -6.79 -8.54
N ALA A 111 -8.76 -6.72 -9.84
CA ALA A 111 -8.73 -7.90 -10.70
C ALA A 111 -7.56 -8.84 -10.35
N GLU A 112 -6.40 -8.28 -10.04
CA GLU A 112 -5.17 -9.05 -9.84
C GLU A 112 -4.85 -9.27 -8.34
N ASP A 113 -5.49 -8.52 -7.45
CA ASP A 113 -5.29 -8.52 -5.99
C ASP A 113 -3.82 -8.80 -5.56
N PRO A 114 -2.86 -7.96 -5.97
CA PRO A 114 -1.43 -8.26 -5.79
C PRO A 114 -1.00 -8.36 -4.33
N TYR A 115 -1.79 -7.81 -3.40
CA TYR A 115 -1.55 -7.88 -1.96
C TYR A 115 -2.22 -9.09 -1.29
N GLY A 116 -3.00 -9.89 -2.03
CA GLY A 116 -3.74 -11.04 -1.51
C GLY A 116 -4.76 -10.67 -0.43
N ARG A 117 -5.46 -9.55 -0.59
CA ARG A 117 -6.40 -9.00 0.42
C ARG A 117 -7.55 -9.95 0.71
N VAL A 118 -8.13 -10.55 -0.32
CA VAL A 118 -9.27 -11.47 -0.14
C VAL A 118 -8.82 -12.71 0.63
N ALA A 119 -7.67 -13.28 0.27
CA ALA A 119 -7.08 -14.41 0.97
C ALA A 119 -6.76 -14.06 2.43
N PHE A 120 -6.24 -12.85 2.67
CA PHE A 120 -5.93 -12.37 4.01
C PHE A 120 -7.17 -12.20 4.90
N VAL A 121 -8.26 -11.62 4.37
CA VAL A 121 -9.52 -11.51 5.12
C VAL A 121 -10.14 -12.88 5.38
N ARG A 122 -10.13 -13.79 4.38
CA ARG A 122 -10.57 -15.18 4.57
C ARG A 122 -9.78 -15.90 5.66
N PHE A 123 -8.46 -15.71 5.70
CA PHE A 123 -7.61 -16.22 6.77
C PHE A 123 -8.07 -15.76 8.16
N GLY A 124 -8.46 -14.49 8.33
CA GLY A 124 -9.02 -14.01 9.61
C GLY A 124 -10.41 -14.57 9.94
N LEU A 125 -11.27 -14.75 8.93
CA LEU A 125 -12.61 -15.32 9.08
C LEU A 125 -12.59 -16.81 9.46
N GLU A 126 -11.73 -17.60 8.81
CA GLU A 126 -11.54 -19.03 9.07
C GLU A 126 -11.05 -19.29 10.50
N ARG A 127 -10.22 -18.39 11.03
CA ARG A 127 -9.74 -18.42 12.42
C ARG A 127 -10.76 -17.89 13.44
N GLY A 128 -11.91 -17.39 12.97
CA GLY A 128 -12.92 -16.78 13.83
C GLY A 128 -12.45 -15.49 14.51
N GLU A 129 -11.44 -14.82 13.95
CA GLU A 129 -10.89 -13.57 14.51
C GLU A 129 -11.64 -12.33 14.00
N LEU A 130 -12.34 -12.46 12.87
CA LEU A 130 -13.15 -11.41 12.25
C LEU A 130 -14.65 -11.68 12.41
N ARG A 131 -15.43 -10.61 12.55
CA ARG A 131 -16.90 -10.68 12.61
C ARG A 131 -17.46 -11.19 11.28
N LYS A 132 -18.54 -11.96 11.36
CA LYS A 132 -19.14 -12.68 10.20
C LYS A 132 -20.38 -11.99 9.63
N ASP A 133 -20.80 -10.90 10.23
CA ASP A 133 -21.96 -10.10 9.82
C ASP A 133 -21.59 -8.97 8.85
N LEU A 134 -20.32 -8.86 8.46
CA LEU A 134 -19.85 -7.97 7.41
C LEU A 134 -19.41 -8.77 6.18
N ASP A 135 -19.73 -8.26 4.99
CA ASP A 135 -19.24 -8.82 3.74
C ASP A 135 -17.71 -8.71 3.63
N VAL A 136 -17.09 -9.69 2.98
CA VAL A 136 -15.63 -9.77 2.80
C VAL A 136 -15.10 -8.51 2.13
N GLU A 137 -15.79 -8.02 1.10
CA GLU A 137 -15.44 -6.84 0.32
C GLU A 137 -15.44 -5.56 1.17
N VAL A 138 -16.38 -5.47 2.13
CA VAL A 138 -16.45 -4.35 3.08
C VAL A 138 -15.28 -4.40 4.04
N ILE A 139 -14.96 -5.57 4.59
CA ILE A 139 -13.80 -5.75 5.47
C ILE A 139 -12.50 -5.39 4.73
N VAL A 140 -12.31 -5.88 3.50
CA VAL A 140 -11.16 -5.54 2.65
C VAL A 140 -11.05 -4.02 2.47
N SER A 141 -12.15 -3.35 2.12
CA SER A 141 -12.16 -1.91 1.89
C SER A 141 -11.81 -1.12 3.16
N ILE A 142 -12.36 -1.50 4.31
CA ILE A 142 -12.06 -0.86 5.60
C ILE A 142 -10.57 -1.02 5.94
N ILE A 143 -10.02 -2.24 5.77
CA ILE A 143 -8.60 -2.50 6.02
C ILE A 143 -7.75 -1.64 5.09
N ASP A 144 -8.01 -1.65 3.79
CA ASP A 144 -7.25 -0.88 2.81
C ASP A 144 -7.24 0.60 3.17
N TRP A 145 -8.42 1.21 3.39
CA TRP A 145 -8.51 2.65 3.69
C TRP A 145 -7.79 3.02 4.98
N MET A 146 -7.95 2.22 6.04
CA MET A 146 -7.37 2.52 7.34
C MET A 146 -5.87 2.24 7.38
N VAL A 147 -5.43 1.11 6.84
CA VAL A 147 -4.03 0.68 6.84
C VAL A 147 -3.21 1.55 5.90
N GLU A 148 -3.66 1.79 4.67
CA GLU A 148 -2.96 2.68 3.72
C GLU A 148 -2.74 4.06 4.34
N ARG A 149 -3.82 4.67 4.88
CA ARG A 149 -3.72 6.01 5.43
C ARG A 149 -2.83 6.08 6.66
N PHE A 150 -2.88 5.06 7.51
CA PHE A 150 -2.04 5.00 8.70
C PHE A 150 -0.56 4.73 8.35
N GLN A 151 -0.27 3.86 7.38
CA GLN A 151 1.08 3.61 6.89
C GLN A 151 1.72 4.87 6.31
N ASP A 152 0.98 5.61 5.49
CA ASP A 152 1.41 6.90 4.95
C ASP A 152 1.76 7.88 6.08
N ALA A 153 0.89 7.98 7.10
CA ALA A 153 1.12 8.82 8.26
C ALA A 153 2.35 8.40 9.07
N LEU A 154 2.66 7.10 9.15
CA LEU A 154 3.86 6.59 9.84
C LEU A 154 5.19 6.97 9.16
N LEU A 155 5.16 7.34 7.87
CA LEU A 155 6.35 7.57 7.07
C LEU A 155 6.75 9.03 6.93
N VAL A 156 5.78 9.94 7.01
CA VAL A 156 5.97 11.34 6.66
C VAL A 156 5.12 12.20 7.60
N GLU A 157 5.75 13.06 8.41
CA GLU A 157 5.03 13.96 9.33
C GLU A 157 4.09 14.93 8.58
N GLU A 158 4.43 15.25 7.32
CA GLU A 158 3.63 16.09 6.43
C GLU A 158 2.28 15.45 6.05
N LEU A 159 2.13 14.13 6.18
CA LEU A 159 0.87 13.43 5.94
C LEU A 159 -0.02 13.34 7.19
N ASP A 160 0.55 13.49 8.40
CA ASP A 160 -0.20 13.69 9.65
C ASP A 160 0.63 14.42 10.73
N PRO A 161 0.63 15.77 10.74
CA PRO A 161 1.38 16.55 11.73
C PRO A 161 0.76 16.49 13.14
N GLY A 162 -0.40 15.85 13.31
CA GLY A 162 -1.04 15.64 14.60
C GLY A 162 -0.54 14.38 15.31
N LEU A 163 -0.20 13.34 14.56
CA LEU A 163 0.15 12.02 15.08
C LEU A 163 1.43 12.01 15.93
N PHE A 164 2.41 12.83 15.56
CA PHE A 164 3.75 12.91 16.19
C PHE A 164 4.05 14.21 16.96
N ARG A 165 3.04 15.07 17.15
CA ARG A 165 3.13 16.47 17.63
C ARG A 165 3.74 16.73 19.03
N ARG A 166 4.29 15.73 19.76
CA ARG A 166 4.87 15.90 21.12
C ARG A 166 6.32 15.38 21.22
N GLN A 167 7.19 16.07 21.96
CA GLN A 167 8.58 15.67 22.23
C GLN A 167 8.67 14.29 22.93
N GLY A 168 9.64 13.45 22.55
CA GLY A 168 9.94 12.13 23.16
C GLY A 168 10.60 11.13 22.18
N ASP A 169 10.92 9.92 22.64
CA ASP A 169 11.49 8.83 21.80
C ASP A 169 10.58 8.51 20.60
N PRO A 170 11.07 8.66 19.35
CA PRO A 170 10.28 8.37 18.14
C PRO A 170 9.86 6.90 18.02
N GLN A 171 10.71 5.96 18.42
CA GLN A 171 10.47 4.52 18.17
C GLN A 171 9.40 3.96 19.10
N GLY A 172 9.51 4.20 20.40
CA GLY A 172 8.48 3.79 21.38
C GLY A 172 7.12 4.42 21.10
N ARG A 173 7.08 5.64 20.55
CA ARG A 173 5.82 6.29 20.15
C ARG A 173 5.18 5.60 18.94
N LYS A 174 5.96 5.24 17.92
CA LYS A 174 5.47 4.53 16.74
C LYS A 174 4.79 3.22 17.12
N GLU A 175 5.46 2.38 17.91
CA GLU A 175 4.91 1.09 18.34
C GLU A 175 3.63 1.24 19.17
N ALA A 176 3.59 2.22 20.08
CA ALA A 176 2.40 2.52 20.86
C ALA A 176 1.21 2.96 19.96
N ARG A 177 1.48 3.79 18.94
CA ARG A 177 0.47 4.22 17.97
C ARG A 177 -0.05 3.06 17.11
N ILE A 178 0.84 2.19 16.64
CA ILE A 178 0.45 0.96 15.93
C ILE A 178 -0.46 0.11 16.83
N GLY A 179 -0.12 -0.01 18.12
CA GLY A 179 -0.96 -0.69 19.11
C GLY A 179 -2.37 -0.10 19.22
N GLN A 180 -2.47 1.23 19.36
CA GLN A 180 -3.77 1.92 19.46
C GLN A 180 -4.60 1.80 18.17
N PHE A 181 -3.97 1.96 17.01
CA PHE A 181 -4.61 1.78 15.71
C PHE A 181 -5.20 0.37 15.56
N LEU A 182 -4.42 -0.66 15.89
CA LEU A 182 -4.86 -2.05 15.80
C LEU A 182 -5.97 -2.37 16.81
N ASP A 183 -5.97 -1.76 18.00
CA ASP A 183 -7.08 -1.92 18.95
C ASP A 183 -8.39 -1.34 18.39
N VAL A 184 -8.36 -0.14 17.81
CA VAL A 184 -9.52 0.47 17.15
C VAL A 184 -10.02 -0.40 16.00
N LEU A 185 -9.11 -0.83 15.12
CA LEU A 185 -9.46 -1.70 14.00
C LEU A 185 -10.05 -3.03 14.48
N LYS A 186 -9.45 -3.65 15.51
CA LYS A 186 -9.95 -4.89 16.11
C LYS A 186 -11.35 -4.74 16.70
N ARG A 187 -11.69 -3.60 17.29
CA ARG A 187 -13.07 -3.35 17.76
C ARG A 187 -14.05 -3.14 16.62
N ALA A 188 -13.61 -2.63 15.47
CA ALA A 188 -14.47 -2.39 14.31
C ALA A 188 -14.80 -3.69 13.55
N ILE A 189 -13.78 -4.52 13.28
CA ILE A 189 -13.90 -5.70 12.41
C ILE A 189 -13.64 -7.05 13.10
N GLY A 190 -13.15 -7.06 14.34
CA GLY A 190 -12.88 -8.28 15.08
C GLY A 190 -14.15 -8.97 15.55
N ALA A 191 -14.08 -10.30 15.72
CA ALA A 191 -15.18 -11.06 16.30
C ALA A 191 -15.48 -10.59 17.74
N GLU A 192 -16.76 -10.50 18.10
CA GLU A 192 -17.15 -10.21 19.48
C GLU A 192 -16.62 -11.29 20.42
N ARG A 193 -15.93 -10.88 21.48
CA ARG A 193 -15.69 -11.78 22.61
C ARG A 193 -17.04 -12.09 23.22
N ARG A 194 -17.50 -13.34 23.07
CA ARG A 194 -18.59 -13.86 23.92
C ARG A 194 -18.13 -13.73 25.36
N GLY A 195 -18.73 -12.78 26.09
CA GLY A 195 -18.57 -12.62 27.53
C GLY A 195 -19.14 -13.80 28.29
#